data_AF-A0A6L3FA03-F1
#
_entry.id   AF-A0A6L3FA03-F1
#
_cell.length_a   1.000
_cell.length_b   1.000
_cell.length_c   1.000
_cell.angle_alpha   90.00
_cell.angle_beta   90.00
_cell.angle_gamma   90.00
#
_symmetry.space_group_name_H-M   'P 1'
#
loop_
_entity.id
_entity.type
_entity.pdbx_description
1 polymer ?
#
loop_
_entity_poly.entity_id
_entity_poly.type
_entity_poly.pdbx_seq_one_letter_code
_entity_poly.pdbx_strand_id
1 'polypeptide(L)'
;LFPVDFKQPGAHIFFTAMTFPHITIGTACILVSMWTLHKLTINNQQSDSQFTIHYSLFIILFISNLSNLLLGIAYPFLLYLVIGTAVLTWLTLTLQSQTILWKQGVILASTFILPAPLYLYYAYTLQTNAVFAAWDAQAGTPSAPWPHYLIAFGPYLLLAGILWWKRPSSRKQYLIFWCWLVVVAILLYAPLNPQRRFLQGIHVPLSILAMLGLIDVIIPWLTQTNIWQRITTLPRYETPKMVQLLLVLFLLWMSVSNLYLWADVTRMAVFVQPYPLFRLTDEADAAAWLRTNAPQSAIVLGDLQTGNYIAARSGQRVILGHWAETVDYEIKTTIVTQFFAADTSNTWRLNQLNTYQIDYVWYGPREKKIGAFDPANANYLMPIYANGRITIYAVQP
;
A
#
# COMPACT_ATOMS: atom_id res chain seq x y z
N LEU A 1 19.22 -5.06 8.72
CA LEU A 1 18.03 -5.53 7.98
C LEU A 1 16.80 -5.30 8.84
N PHE A 2 16.00 -4.27 8.57
CA PHE A 2 14.73 -4.09 9.28
C PHE A 2 13.61 -4.79 8.48
N PRO A 3 12.75 -5.60 9.11
CA PRO A 3 11.75 -6.43 8.41
C PRO A 3 10.77 -5.62 7.56
N VAL A 4 10.30 -6.21 6.46
CA VAL A 4 9.48 -5.52 5.44
C VAL A 4 8.08 -5.17 5.91
N ASP A 5 7.49 -5.99 6.77
CA ASP A 5 6.19 -5.81 7.42
C ASP A 5 6.14 -4.54 8.29
N PHE A 6 7.28 -4.16 8.91
CA PHE A 6 7.38 -2.90 9.65
C PHE A 6 7.70 -1.68 8.77
N LYS A 7 8.10 -1.88 7.51
CA LYS A 7 8.40 -0.78 6.56
C LYS A 7 7.27 -0.49 5.60
N GLN A 8 6.43 -1.49 5.32
CA GLN A 8 5.44 -1.43 4.27
C GLN A 8 4.06 -1.60 4.90
N PRO A 9 3.26 -0.51 4.99
CA PRO A 9 1.94 -0.56 5.61
C PRO A 9 1.08 -1.70 5.07
N GLY A 10 1.04 -1.89 3.75
CA GLY A 10 0.23 -2.94 3.11
C GLY A 10 0.61 -4.37 3.52
N ALA A 11 1.83 -4.60 3.99
CA ALA A 11 2.26 -5.90 4.48
C ALA A 11 1.77 -6.20 5.90
N HIS A 12 1.28 -5.23 6.66
CA HIS A 12 0.89 -5.41 8.07
C HIS A 12 -0.48 -4.77 8.38
N ILE A 13 -1.50 -5.60 8.60
CA ILE A 13 -2.91 -5.15 8.69
C ILE A 13 -3.15 -4.16 9.83
N PHE A 14 -2.60 -4.42 11.02
CA PHE A 14 -2.74 -3.51 12.16
C PHE A 14 -2.12 -2.14 11.87
N PHE A 15 -0.99 -2.13 11.15
CA PHE A 15 -0.33 -0.88 10.79
C PHE A 15 -1.13 -0.11 9.74
N THR A 16 -1.61 -0.80 8.69
CA THR A 16 -2.52 -0.26 7.68
C THR A 16 -3.76 0.38 8.31
N ALA A 17 -4.43 -0.35 9.22
CA ALA A 17 -5.68 0.08 9.84
C ALA A 17 -5.54 1.40 10.62
N MET A 18 -4.38 1.64 11.24
CA MET A 18 -4.14 2.85 12.03
C MET A 18 -3.69 4.06 11.21
N THR A 19 -3.16 3.87 10.00
CA THR A 19 -2.38 4.93 9.33
C THR A 19 -2.95 5.41 8.00
N PHE A 20 -3.54 4.53 7.19
CA PHE A 20 -3.92 4.89 5.82
C PHE A 20 -5.32 4.38 5.48
N PRO A 21 -6.37 5.20 5.68
CA PRO A 21 -7.77 4.78 5.44
C PRO A 21 -8.00 4.23 4.03
N HIS A 22 -7.36 4.81 3.02
CA HIS A 22 -7.46 4.36 1.64
C HIS A 22 -6.77 3.00 1.40
N ILE A 23 -5.66 2.68 2.07
CA ILE A 23 -5.05 1.33 2.04
C ILE A 23 -5.97 0.33 2.75
N THR A 24 -6.62 0.74 3.85
CA THR A 24 -7.59 -0.09 4.56
C THR A 24 -8.78 -0.45 3.66
N ILE A 25 -9.33 0.53 2.93
CA ILE A 25 -10.40 0.31 1.94
C ILE A 25 -9.94 -0.66 0.84
N GLY A 26 -8.75 -0.46 0.28
CA GLY A 26 -8.20 -1.38 -0.73
C GLY A 26 -8.03 -2.81 -0.20
N THR A 27 -7.57 -2.95 1.04
CA THR A 27 -7.43 -4.26 1.71
C THR A 27 -8.79 -4.92 1.93
N ALA A 28 -9.79 -4.17 2.40
CA ALA A 28 -11.15 -4.67 2.55
C ALA A 28 -11.74 -5.15 1.22
N CYS A 29 -11.55 -4.40 0.14
CA CYS A 29 -12.00 -4.81 -1.19
C CYS A 29 -11.28 -6.07 -1.67
N ILE A 30 -9.96 -6.20 -1.46
CA ILE A 30 -9.24 -7.45 -1.76
C ILE A 30 -9.86 -8.61 -1.00
N LEU A 31 -10.13 -8.46 0.30
CA LEU A 31 -10.68 -9.53 1.12
C LEU A 31 -12.09 -9.94 0.68
N VAL A 32 -12.94 -8.98 0.36
CA VAL A 32 -14.29 -9.25 -0.18
C VAL A 32 -14.17 -9.98 -1.51
N SER A 33 -13.31 -9.52 -2.43
CA SER A 33 -13.08 -10.18 -3.71
C SER A 33 -12.51 -11.60 -3.57
N MET A 34 -11.55 -11.82 -2.66
CA MET A 34 -11.03 -13.17 -2.41
C MET A 34 -12.08 -14.08 -1.77
N TRP A 35 -12.93 -13.55 -0.89
CA TRP A 35 -14.03 -14.28 -0.30
C TRP A 35 -15.11 -14.66 -1.33
N THR A 36 -15.51 -13.75 -2.22
CA THR A 36 -16.46 -14.06 -3.29
C THR A 36 -15.88 -15.10 -4.25
N LEU A 37 -14.62 -14.95 -4.67
CA LEU A 37 -13.93 -15.94 -5.49
C LEU A 37 -13.92 -17.32 -4.82
N HIS A 38 -13.62 -17.39 -3.52
CA HIS A 38 -13.66 -18.63 -2.76
C HIS A 38 -15.06 -19.27 -2.79
N LYS A 39 -16.12 -18.49 -2.54
CA LYS A 39 -17.51 -18.99 -2.60
C LYS A 39 -17.91 -19.48 -3.98
N LEU A 40 -17.50 -18.78 -5.05
CA LEU A 40 -17.78 -19.18 -6.43
C LEU A 40 -17.09 -20.50 -6.83
N THR A 41 -15.89 -20.75 -6.27
CA THR A 41 -15.16 -22.01 -6.50
C THR A 41 -15.77 -23.19 -5.74
N ILE A 42 -16.17 -23.01 -4.48
CA ILE A 42 -16.79 -24.08 -3.67
C ILE A 42 -18.18 -24.45 -4.20
N ASN A 43 -19.06 -23.46 -4.43
CA ASN A 43 -20.45 -23.74 -4.79
C ASN A 43 -20.59 -24.50 -6.12
N ASN A 44 -19.64 -24.32 -7.05
CA ASN A 44 -19.65 -25.04 -8.33
C ASN A 44 -19.05 -26.45 -8.26
N GLN A 45 -18.29 -26.80 -7.21
CA GLN A 45 -17.82 -28.18 -7.03
C GLN A 45 -18.91 -29.13 -6.52
N GLN A 46 -19.99 -28.60 -5.93
CA GLN A 46 -21.09 -29.38 -5.36
C GLN A 46 -22.32 -29.49 -6.29
N SER A 47 -22.37 -28.73 -7.39
CA SER A 47 -23.56 -28.61 -8.24
C SER A 47 -23.27 -29.06 -9.68
N ASP A 48 -23.21 -30.38 -9.88
CA ASP A 48 -23.06 -31.03 -11.20
C ASP A 48 -24.39 -31.21 -11.96
N SER A 49 -25.54 -30.88 -11.36
CA SER A 49 -26.85 -31.06 -12.00
C SER A 49 -27.66 -29.77 -11.99
N GLN A 50 -27.82 -29.20 -13.20
CA GLN A 50 -28.69 -28.07 -13.58
C GLN A 50 -28.20 -26.63 -13.29
N PHE A 51 -28.16 -25.85 -14.38
CA PHE A 51 -27.82 -24.43 -14.40
C PHE A 51 -29.02 -23.61 -13.91
N THR A 52 -29.15 -23.46 -12.60
CA THR A 52 -30.08 -22.48 -12.02
C THR A 52 -29.25 -21.40 -11.35
N ILE A 53 -29.31 -20.18 -11.89
CA ILE A 53 -28.75 -19.00 -11.21
C ILE A 53 -29.59 -18.78 -9.96
N HIS A 54 -29.11 -19.30 -8.84
CA HIS A 54 -29.72 -19.02 -7.56
C HIS A 54 -29.52 -17.54 -7.24
N TYR A 55 -30.50 -16.92 -6.59
CA TYR A 55 -30.43 -15.52 -6.12
C TYR A 55 -29.12 -15.24 -5.34
N SER A 56 -28.61 -16.24 -4.62
CA SER A 56 -27.32 -16.20 -3.94
C SER A 56 -26.11 -16.02 -4.87
N LEU A 57 -26.09 -16.66 -6.05
CA LEU A 57 -25.01 -16.50 -7.04
C LEU A 57 -25.00 -15.08 -7.61
N PHE A 58 -26.18 -14.53 -7.92
CA PHE A 58 -26.30 -13.15 -8.41
C PHE A 58 -25.77 -12.15 -7.39
N ILE A 59 -26.14 -12.31 -6.11
CA ILE A 59 -25.62 -11.46 -5.02
C ILE A 59 -24.09 -11.56 -4.94
N ILE A 60 -23.52 -12.76 -4.98
CA ILE A 60 -22.06 -12.94 -4.90
C ILE A 60 -21.36 -12.27 -6.08
N LEU A 61 -21.89 -12.41 -7.30
CA LEU A 61 -21.35 -11.77 -8.49
C LEU A 61 -21.45 -10.25 -8.43
N PHE A 62 -22.57 -9.71 -7.94
CA PHE A 62 -22.76 -8.28 -7.77
C PHE A 62 -21.77 -7.71 -6.74
N ILE A 63 -21.65 -8.35 -5.57
CA ILE A 63 -20.68 -7.96 -4.53
C ILE A 63 -19.25 -8.03 -5.08
N SER A 64 -18.91 -9.09 -5.83
CA SER A 64 -17.57 -9.24 -6.41
C SER A 64 -17.27 -8.12 -7.42
N ASN A 65 -18.21 -7.80 -8.29
CA ASN A 65 -18.06 -6.73 -9.29
C ASN A 65 -17.92 -5.36 -8.62
N LEU A 66 -18.78 -5.06 -7.64
CA LEU A 66 -18.73 -3.81 -6.89
C LEU A 66 -17.40 -3.67 -6.12
N SER A 67 -16.97 -4.75 -5.45
CA SER A 67 -15.69 -4.80 -4.74
C SER A 67 -14.50 -4.56 -5.68
N ASN A 68 -14.49 -5.22 -6.85
CA ASN A 68 -13.43 -5.04 -7.85
C ASN A 68 -13.43 -3.64 -8.48
N LEU A 69 -14.60 -3.02 -8.65
CA LEU A 69 -14.73 -1.62 -9.09
C LEU A 69 -14.16 -0.65 -8.06
N LEU A 70 -14.57 -0.80 -6.79
CA LEU A 70 -14.06 0.01 -5.68
C LEU A 70 -12.54 -0.18 -5.49
N LEU A 71 -12.06 -1.42 -5.63
CA LEU A 71 -10.63 -1.70 -5.64
C LEU A 71 -9.93 -0.96 -6.78
N GLY A 72 -10.53 -0.90 -7.98
CA GLY A 72 -9.98 -0.17 -9.11
C GLY A 72 -9.90 1.33 -8.91
N ILE A 73 -10.88 1.93 -8.23
CA ILE A 73 -10.88 3.35 -7.87
C ILE A 73 -9.82 3.64 -6.81
N ALA A 74 -9.70 2.79 -5.80
CA ALA A 74 -8.77 3.02 -4.70
C ALA A 74 -7.32 2.70 -5.09
N TYR A 75 -7.10 1.58 -5.77
CA TYR A 75 -5.81 0.93 -6.01
C TYR A 75 -5.84 0.09 -7.30
N PRO A 76 -5.76 0.72 -8.49
CA PRO A 76 -5.98 0.04 -9.77
C PRO A 76 -5.07 -1.18 -10.01
N PHE A 77 -3.79 -1.09 -9.66
CA PHE A 77 -2.88 -2.22 -9.86
C PHE A 77 -3.19 -3.44 -8.98
N LEU A 78 -3.91 -3.31 -7.86
CA LEU A 78 -4.23 -4.47 -7.01
C LEU A 78 -5.26 -5.41 -7.66
N LEU A 79 -5.92 -5.01 -8.74
CA LEU A 79 -6.76 -5.94 -9.49
C LEU A 79 -5.93 -7.03 -10.19
N TYR A 80 -4.66 -6.78 -10.54
CA TYR A 80 -3.78 -7.84 -11.05
C TYR A 80 -3.62 -9.00 -10.04
N LEU A 81 -3.61 -8.69 -8.74
CA LEU A 81 -3.56 -9.68 -7.68
C LEU A 81 -4.84 -10.54 -7.64
N VAL A 82 -6.01 -9.90 -7.75
CA VAL A 82 -7.31 -10.58 -7.75
C VAL A 82 -7.48 -11.44 -9.01
N ILE A 83 -7.19 -10.88 -10.19
CA ILE A 83 -7.24 -11.59 -11.47
C ILE A 83 -6.25 -12.76 -11.47
N GLY A 84 -5.00 -12.53 -11.08
CA GLY A 84 -3.96 -13.57 -11.01
C GLY A 84 -4.37 -14.71 -10.09
N THR A 85 -4.98 -14.40 -8.94
CA THR A 85 -5.48 -15.42 -8.00
C THR A 85 -6.65 -16.20 -8.58
N ALA A 86 -7.61 -15.52 -9.23
CA ALA A 86 -8.74 -16.17 -9.89
C ALA A 86 -8.27 -17.11 -11.03
N VAL A 87 -7.37 -16.63 -11.89
CA VAL A 87 -6.81 -17.39 -13.01
C VAL A 87 -6.00 -18.59 -12.51
N LEU A 88 -5.10 -18.40 -11.55
CA LEU A 88 -4.29 -19.50 -11.02
C LEU A 88 -5.16 -20.55 -10.32
N THR A 89 -6.21 -20.12 -9.62
CA THR A 89 -7.17 -21.05 -9.00
C THR A 89 -7.92 -21.85 -10.07
N TRP A 90 -8.44 -21.18 -11.11
CA TRP A 90 -9.13 -21.84 -12.21
C TRP A 90 -8.24 -22.82 -12.99
N LEU A 91 -7.00 -22.42 -13.29
CA LEU A 91 -6.01 -23.28 -13.94
C LEU A 91 -5.72 -24.51 -13.08
N THR A 92 -5.50 -24.33 -11.78
CA THR A 92 -5.21 -25.44 -10.87
C THR A 92 -6.38 -26.41 -10.77
N LEU A 93 -7.62 -25.91 -10.70
CA LEU A 93 -8.82 -26.74 -10.70
C LEU A 93 -8.98 -27.49 -12.03
N THR A 94 -8.76 -26.82 -13.16
CA THR A 94 -8.84 -27.40 -14.51
C THR A 94 -7.80 -28.51 -14.73
N LEU A 95 -6.58 -28.30 -14.25
CA LEU A 95 -5.52 -29.31 -14.31
C LEU A 95 -5.85 -30.52 -13.42
N GLN A 96 -6.47 -30.30 -12.26
CA GLN A 96 -6.89 -31.38 -11.36
C GLN A 96 -8.10 -32.16 -11.90
N SER A 97 -9.02 -31.52 -12.63
CA SER A 97 -10.19 -32.16 -13.22
C SER A 97 -9.91 -32.83 -14.58
N GLN A 98 -8.70 -32.66 -15.13
CA GLN A 98 -8.29 -33.15 -16.46
C GLN A 98 -9.22 -32.70 -17.61
N THR A 99 -10.04 -31.68 -17.37
CA THR A 99 -11.09 -31.19 -18.28
C THR A 99 -11.21 -29.69 -18.12
N ILE A 100 -11.40 -28.97 -19.23
CA ILE A 100 -11.50 -27.51 -19.20
C ILE A 100 -12.81 -27.09 -18.51
N LEU A 101 -12.69 -26.42 -17.36
CA LEU A 101 -13.81 -25.94 -16.57
C LEU A 101 -14.36 -24.61 -17.13
N TRP A 102 -14.90 -24.63 -18.36
CA TRP A 102 -15.40 -23.45 -19.06
C TRP A 102 -16.43 -22.67 -18.24
N LYS A 103 -17.40 -23.36 -17.65
CA LYS A 103 -18.45 -22.74 -16.81
C LYS A 103 -17.84 -21.95 -15.64
N GLN A 104 -16.86 -22.53 -14.96
CA GLN A 104 -16.18 -21.85 -13.85
C GLN A 104 -15.35 -20.66 -14.35
N GLY A 105 -14.66 -20.83 -15.48
CA GLY A 105 -13.92 -19.75 -16.12
C GLY A 105 -14.81 -18.55 -16.45
N VAL A 106 -15.98 -18.77 -17.05
CA VAL A 106 -16.96 -17.73 -17.37
C VAL A 106 -17.51 -17.05 -16.11
N ILE A 107 -17.82 -17.81 -15.06
CA ILE A 107 -18.31 -17.26 -13.78
C ILE A 107 -17.23 -16.40 -13.10
N LEU A 108 -15.96 -16.82 -13.15
CA LEU A 108 -14.86 -16.02 -12.59
C LEU A 108 -14.60 -14.78 -13.44
N ALA A 109 -14.62 -14.90 -14.77
CA ALA A 109 -14.48 -13.78 -15.69
C ALA A 109 -15.59 -12.74 -15.51
N SER A 110 -16.83 -13.18 -15.21
CA SER A 110 -17.95 -12.26 -15.01
C SER A 110 -17.82 -11.37 -13.78
N THR A 111 -16.93 -11.70 -12.83
CA THR A 111 -16.60 -10.85 -11.67
C THR A 111 -15.85 -9.56 -12.03
N PHE A 112 -15.40 -9.45 -13.29
CA PHE A 112 -14.62 -8.32 -13.80
C PHE A 112 -15.35 -7.51 -14.88
N ILE A 113 -16.62 -7.80 -15.18
CA ILE A 113 -17.39 -7.08 -16.21
C ILE A 113 -17.59 -5.61 -15.82
N LEU A 114 -18.02 -5.36 -14.59
CA LEU A 114 -18.28 -4.00 -14.11
C LEU A 114 -17.02 -3.13 -14.00
N PRO A 115 -15.87 -3.61 -13.47
CA PRO A 115 -14.65 -2.81 -13.46
C PRO A 115 -14.02 -2.64 -14.86
N ALA A 116 -14.28 -3.51 -15.83
CA ALA A 116 -13.58 -3.49 -17.12
C ALA A 116 -13.56 -2.12 -17.85
N PRO A 117 -14.67 -1.36 -17.97
CA PRO A 117 -14.65 -0.04 -18.59
C PRO A 117 -13.68 0.95 -17.93
N LEU A 118 -13.56 0.90 -16.59
CA LEU A 118 -12.65 1.77 -15.84
C LEU A 118 -11.19 1.43 -16.16
N TYR A 119 -10.85 0.15 -16.26
CA TYR A 119 -9.49 -0.27 -16.60
C TYR A 119 -9.12 0.01 -18.04
N LEU A 120 -10.07 -0.13 -18.97
CA LEU A 120 -9.89 0.29 -20.36
C LEU A 120 -9.62 1.79 -20.44
N TYR A 121 -10.34 2.60 -19.65
CA TYR A 121 -10.10 4.04 -19.56
C TYR A 121 -8.70 4.37 -18.99
N TYR A 122 -8.25 3.68 -17.93
CA TYR A 122 -6.90 3.86 -17.40
C TYR A 122 -5.82 3.49 -18.41
N ALA A 123 -5.97 2.34 -19.09
CA ALA A 123 -5.04 1.91 -20.14
C ALA A 123 -4.99 2.93 -21.29
N TYR A 124 -6.15 3.42 -21.74
CA TYR A 124 -6.24 4.46 -22.77
C TYR A 124 -5.54 5.75 -22.32
N THR A 125 -5.77 6.20 -21.09
CA THR A 125 -5.18 7.43 -20.56
C THR A 125 -3.66 7.34 -20.46
N LEU A 126 -3.13 6.22 -19.98
CA LEU A 126 -1.68 5.98 -19.91
C LEU A 126 -1.01 5.94 -21.28
N GLN A 127 -1.71 5.46 -22.32
CA GLN A 127 -1.17 5.40 -23.68
C GLN A 127 -1.27 6.73 -24.44
N THR A 128 -2.28 7.54 -24.15
CA THR A 128 -2.58 8.76 -24.93
C THR A 128 -2.10 10.04 -24.27
N ASN A 129 -1.87 10.05 -22.96
CA ASN A 129 -1.42 11.23 -22.24
C ASN A 129 0.05 11.09 -21.80
N ALA A 130 0.92 11.86 -22.45
CA ALA A 130 2.37 11.84 -22.19
C ALA A 130 2.72 12.18 -20.73
N VAL A 131 1.94 13.03 -20.06
CA VAL A 131 2.17 13.41 -18.65
C VAL A 131 1.95 12.21 -17.73
N PHE A 132 0.87 11.46 -17.95
CA PHE A 132 0.59 10.25 -17.17
C PHE A 132 1.56 9.11 -17.49
N ALA A 133 2.01 9.00 -18.75
CA ALA A 133 3.04 8.03 -19.13
C ALA A 133 4.39 8.33 -18.44
N ALA A 134 4.80 9.60 -18.42
CA ALA A 134 6.02 10.03 -17.73
C ALA A 134 5.91 9.82 -16.22
N TRP A 135 4.76 10.17 -15.62
CA TRP A 135 4.46 9.93 -14.21
C TRP A 135 4.56 8.45 -13.84
N ASP A 136 3.95 7.54 -14.60
CA ASP A 136 4.00 6.10 -14.34
C ASP A 136 5.43 5.55 -14.45
N ALA A 137 6.19 6.01 -15.45
CA ALA A 137 7.58 5.59 -15.66
C ALA A 137 8.52 5.96 -14.50
N GLN A 138 8.29 7.10 -13.83
CA GLN A 138 9.10 7.54 -12.69
C GLN A 138 8.61 7.00 -11.33
N ALA A 139 7.32 6.67 -11.19
CA ALA A 139 6.68 6.32 -9.91
C ALA A 139 6.93 4.87 -9.47
N GLY A 140 8.10 4.30 -9.80
CA GLY A 140 8.48 2.93 -9.49
C GLY A 140 8.55 2.66 -7.99
N THR A 141 7.98 1.53 -7.55
CA THR A 141 8.07 1.09 -6.15
C THR A 141 8.58 -0.36 -6.04
N PRO A 142 9.90 -0.56 -6.24
CA PRO A 142 10.48 -1.88 -6.31
C PRO A 142 10.34 -2.66 -5.00
N SER A 143 10.29 -3.98 -5.13
CA SER A 143 10.29 -4.90 -3.99
C SER A 143 11.63 -4.92 -3.28
N ALA A 144 11.61 -5.29 -2.00
CA ALA A 144 12.83 -5.57 -1.26
C ALA A 144 13.49 -6.87 -1.79
N PRO A 145 14.80 -7.08 -1.55
CA PRO A 145 15.41 -8.38 -1.83
C PRO A 145 14.73 -9.52 -1.07
N TRP A 146 14.65 -10.71 -1.69
CA TRP A 146 13.91 -11.86 -1.17
C TRP A 146 14.23 -12.30 0.28
N PRO A 147 15.46 -12.17 0.81
CA PRO A 147 15.73 -12.58 2.20
C PRO A 147 14.92 -11.78 3.21
N HIS A 148 14.55 -10.53 2.89
CA HIS A 148 13.74 -9.71 3.78
C HIS A 148 12.32 -10.28 3.96
N TYR A 149 11.75 -10.86 2.91
CA TYR A 149 10.43 -11.52 2.98
C TYR A 149 10.47 -12.81 3.78
N LEU A 150 11.57 -13.57 3.73
CA LEU A 150 11.73 -14.76 4.57
C LEU A 150 11.91 -14.41 6.05
N ILE A 151 12.58 -13.30 6.37
CA ILE A 151 12.68 -12.85 7.76
C ILE A 151 11.30 -12.45 8.28
N ALA A 152 10.51 -11.72 7.49
CA ALA A 152 9.18 -11.26 7.92
C ALA A 152 8.14 -12.39 7.95
N PHE A 153 8.08 -13.23 6.91
CA PHE A 153 7.02 -14.22 6.72
C PHE A 153 7.45 -15.67 6.90
N GLY A 154 8.75 -15.93 7.11
CA GLY A 154 9.31 -17.28 7.23
C GLY A 154 8.62 -18.17 8.27
N PRO A 155 8.38 -17.69 9.51
CA PRO A 155 7.64 -18.47 10.50
C PRO A 155 6.22 -18.85 10.02
N TYR A 156 5.49 -17.93 9.38
CA TYR A 156 4.17 -18.20 8.82
C TYR A 156 4.22 -19.21 7.68
N LEU A 157 5.19 -19.05 6.78
CA LEU A 157 5.42 -19.94 5.65
C LEU A 157 5.82 -21.35 6.11
N LEU A 158 6.61 -21.47 7.19
CA LEU A 158 6.96 -22.76 7.79
C LEU A 158 5.71 -23.48 8.29
N LEU A 159 4.87 -22.80 9.09
CA LEU A 159 3.63 -23.37 9.63
C LEU A 159 2.65 -23.74 8.52
N ALA A 160 2.48 -22.86 7.52
CA ALA A 160 1.66 -23.14 6.35
C ALA A 160 2.22 -24.35 5.56
N GLY A 161 3.53 -24.42 5.36
CA GLY A 161 4.19 -25.53 4.65
C GLY A 161 4.04 -26.88 5.37
N ILE A 162 4.08 -26.87 6.71
CA ILE A 162 3.79 -28.05 7.54
C ILE A 162 2.36 -28.54 7.29
N LEU A 163 1.37 -27.63 7.25
CA LEU A 163 -0.01 -27.95 6.90
C LEU A 163 -0.09 -28.59 5.51
N TRP A 164 0.56 -27.97 4.51
CA TRP A 164 0.59 -28.48 3.14
C TRP A 164 1.11 -29.91 3.07
N TRP A 165 2.20 -30.23 3.78
CA TRP A 165 2.83 -31.55 3.74
C TRP A 165 2.04 -32.61 4.52
N LYS A 166 1.52 -32.27 5.70
CA LYS A 166 0.91 -33.24 6.62
C LYS A 166 -0.60 -33.41 6.44
N ARG A 167 -1.30 -32.47 5.80
CA ARG A 167 -2.75 -32.51 5.58
C ARG A 167 -3.08 -32.33 4.08
N PRO A 168 -2.76 -33.28 3.20
CA PRO A 168 -3.04 -33.14 1.77
C PRO A 168 -4.54 -32.97 1.44
N SER A 169 -5.44 -33.49 2.28
CA SER A 169 -6.89 -33.33 2.14
C SER A 169 -7.36 -31.87 2.28
N SER A 170 -6.65 -31.03 3.06
CA SER A 170 -7.02 -29.62 3.26
C SER A 170 -6.59 -28.72 2.09
N ARG A 171 -5.71 -29.19 1.21
CA ARG A 171 -5.17 -28.40 0.08
C ARG A 171 -6.27 -27.89 -0.85
N LYS A 172 -7.27 -28.72 -1.14
CA LYS A 172 -8.42 -28.33 -1.99
C LYS A 172 -9.30 -27.28 -1.31
N GLN A 173 -9.55 -27.45 -0.01
CA GLN A 173 -10.37 -26.53 0.78
C GLN A 173 -9.74 -25.13 0.85
N TYR A 174 -8.42 -25.03 0.97
CA TYR A 174 -7.70 -23.77 1.09
C TYR A 174 -6.95 -23.35 -0.18
N LEU A 175 -7.33 -23.91 -1.34
CA LEU A 175 -6.62 -23.72 -2.61
C LEU A 175 -6.44 -22.24 -2.97
N ILE A 176 -7.46 -21.42 -2.75
CA ILE A 176 -7.42 -20.00 -3.08
C ILE A 176 -6.36 -19.25 -2.27
N PHE A 177 -6.14 -19.62 -1.00
CA PHE A 177 -5.12 -18.99 -0.17
C PHE A 177 -3.72 -19.35 -0.67
N TRP A 178 -3.51 -20.60 -1.10
CA TRP A 178 -2.26 -21.00 -1.73
C TRP A 178 -2.01 -20.28 -3.06
N CYS A 179 -3.03 -20.20 -3.91
CA CYS A 179 -2.94 -19.46 -5.17
C CYS A 179 -2.65 -17.98 -4.94
N TRP A 180 -3.27 -17.37 -3.92
CA TRP A 180 -3.02 -15.99 -3.54
C TRP A 180 -1.54 -15.79 -3.14
N LEU A 181 -0.98 -16.65 -2.28
CA LEU A 181 0.44 -16.56 -1.89
C LEU A 181 1.39 -16.68 -3.09
N VAL A 182 1.11 -17.61 -4.01
CA VAL A 182 1.92 -17.80 -5.22
C VAL A 182 1.84 -16.58 -6.13
N VAL A 183 0.64 -16.02 -6.32
CA VAL A 183 0.44 -14.82 -7.16
C VAL A 183 1.14 -13.62 -6.55
N VAL A 184 1.10 -13.43 -5.23
CA VAL A 184 1.89 -12.38 -4.57
C VAL A 184 3.39 -12.58 -4.84
N ALA A 185 3.91 -13.80 -4.67
CA ALA A 185 5.33 -14.09 -4.91
C ALA A 185 5.75 -13.79 -6.36
N ILE A 186 4.91 -14.08 -7.34
CA ILE A 186 5.14 -13.76 -8.76
C ILE A 186 5.09 -12.24 -8.98
N LEU A 187 4.03 -11.58 -8.52
CA LEU A 187 3.83 -10.15 -8.75
C LEU A 187 4.87 -9.27 -8.05
N LEU A 188 5.46 -9.74 -6.94
CA LEU A 188 6.54 -9.03 -6.24
C LEU A 188 7.78 -8.82 -7.11
N TYR A 189 8.02 -9.68 -8.09
CA TYR A 189 9.18 -9.57 -8.98
C TYR A 189 8.79 -9.48 -10.45
N ALA A 190 7.49 -9.29 -10.73
CA ALA A 190 7.02 -9.02 -12.07
C ALA A 190 7.57 -7.66 -12.56
N PRO A 191 7.76 -7.48 -13.87
CA PRO A 191 8.19 -6.21 -14.47
C PRO A 191 7.02 -5.20 -14.49
N LEU A 192 6.48 -4.89 -13.31
CA LEU A 192 5.38 -3.96 -13.08
C LEU A 192 5.84 -2.89 -12.08
N ASN A 193 5.48 -1.62 -12.28
CA ASN A 193 5.92 -0.52 -11.43
C ASN A 193 5.59 -0.69 -9.92
N PRO A 194 4.40 -1.16 -9.50
CA PRO A 194 4.01 -1.16 -8.09
C PRO A 194 4.39 -2.45 -7.32
N GLN A 195 5.57 -3.02 -7.57
CA GLN A 195 5.98 -4.35 -7.07
C GLN A 195 5.71 -4.56 -5.57
N ARG A 196 6.20 -3.65 -4.71
CA ARG A 196 6.05 -3.80 -3.25
C ARG A 196 4.59 -3.70 -2.77
N ARG A 197 3.70 -3.09 -3.56
CA ARG A 197 2.29 -2.93 -3.17
C ARG A 197 1.49 -4.22 -3.30
N PHE A 198 1.97 -5.20 -4.08
CA PHE A 198 1.31 -6.51 -4.21
C PHE A 198 1.34 -7.36 -2.94
N LEU A 199 2.11 -6.97 -1.91
CA LEU A 199 2.04 -7.57 -0.57
C LEU A 199 0.74 -7.26 0.17
N GLN A 200 -0.06 -6.32 -0.33
CA GLN A 200 -1.23 -5.86 0.38
C GLN A 200 -2.21 -7.02 0.65
N GLY A 201 -2.49 -7.24 1.93
CA GLY A 201 -3.42 -8.29 2.38
C GLY A 201 -2.79 -9.69 2.53
N ILE A 202 -1.49 -9.89 2.21
CA ILE A 202 -0.83 -11.22 2.31
C ILE A 202 -0.90 -11.81 3.73
N HIS A 203 -0.98 -10.97 4.76
CA HIS A 203 -1.12 -11.40 6.15
C HIS A 203 -2.34 -12.30 6.37
N VAL A 204 -3.44 -12.12 5.63
CA VAL A 204 -4.67 -12.91 5.83
C VAL A 204 -4.46 -14.39 5.45
N PRO A 205 -4.12 -14.74 4.19
CA PRO A 205 -3.92 -16.15 3.83
C PRO A 205 -2.78 -16.78 4.64
N LEU A 206 -1.70 -16.04 4.91
CA LEU A 206 -0.60 -16.53 5.75
C LEU A 206 -1.04 -16.87 7.17
N SER A 207 -1.78 -15.97 7.83
CA SER A 207 -2.20 -16.17 9.22
C SER A 207 -3.19 -17.33 9.34
N ILE A 208 -4.11 -17.47 8.38
CA ILE A 208 -5.07 -18.58 8.35
C ILE A 208 -4.33 -19.90 8.18
N LEU A 209 -3.47 -20.02 7.16
CA LEU A 209 -2.75 -21.26 6.89
C LEU A 209 -1.75 -21.61 8.01
N ALA A 210 -1.09 -20.61 8.59
CA ALA A 210 -0.18 -20.80 9.72
C ALA A 210 -0.92 -21.29 10.97
N MET A 211 -2.08 -20.70 11.29
CA MET A 211 -2.89 -21.10 12.43
C MET A 211 -3.43 -22.53 12.26
N LEU A 212 -3.87 -22.89 11.05
CA LEU A 212 -4.28 -24.26 10.73
C LEU A 212 -3.11 -25.24 10.85
N GLY A 213 -1.90 -24.87 10.41
CA GLY A 213 -0.69 -25.67 10.64
C GLY A 213 -0.40 -25.89 12.13
N LEU A 214 -0.61 -24.86 12.94
CA LEU A 214 -0.44 -24.95 14.39
C LEU A 214 -1.50 -25.87 15.04
N ILE A 215 -2.78 -25.64 14.76
CA ILE A 215 -3.91 -26.37 15.38
C ILE A 215 -4.02 -27.80 14.87
N ASP A 216 -3.96 -28.01 13.55
CA ASP A 216 -4.31 -29.31 12.97
C ASP A 216 -3.12 -30.28 12.88
N VAL A 217 -1.89 -29.77 13.07
CA VAL A 217 -0.66 -30.56 12.93
C VAL A 217 0.23 -30.45 14.16
N ILE A 218 0.68 -29.25 14.53
CA ILE A 218 1.71 -29.10 15.57
C ILE A 218 1.16 -29.42 16.96
N ILE A 219 -0.01 -28.90 17.33
CA ILE A 219 -0.63 -29.17 18.63
C ILE A 219 -0.88 -30.68 18.80
N PRO A 220 -1.56 -31.38 17.86
CA PRO A 220 -1.76 -32.83 17.95
C PRO A 220 -0.46 -33.64 18.00
N TRP A 221 0.58 -33.20 17.29
CA TRP A 221 1.89 -33.83 17.37
C TRP A 221 2.54 -33.62 18.74
N LEU A 222 2.46 -32.40 19.28
CA LEU A 222 3.03 -32.03 20.57
C LEU A 222 2.35 -32.81 21.72
N THR A 223 1.03 -32.99 21.67
CA THR A 223 0.29 -33.75 22.70
C THR A 223 0.66 -35.24 22.74
N GLN A 224 1.22 -35.78 21.65
CA GLN A 224 1.69 -37.16 21.56
C GLN A 224 3.12 -37.34 22.08
N THR A 225 3.84 -36.26 22.41
CA THR A 225 5.22 -36.36 22.90
C THR A 225 5.30 -36.84 24.35
N ASN A 226 6.36 -37.60 24.67
CA ASN A 226 6.62 -38.10 26.03
C ASN A 226 6.69 -36.98 27.08
N ILE A 227 7.20 -35.81 26.69
CA ILE A 227 7.31 -34.64 27.59
C ILE A 227 5.91 -34.12 27.92
N TRP A 228 5.06 -33.95 26.92
CA TRP A 228 3.69 -33.48 27.12
C TRP A 228 2.90 -34.43 28.01
N GLN A 229 2.98 -35.73 27.73
CA GLN A 229 2.30 -36.75 28.52
C GLN A 229 2.75 -36.73 30.00
N ARG A 230 4.06 -36.60 30.27
CA ARG A 230 4.60 -36.47 31.64
C ARG A 230 4.14 -35.22 32.37
N ILE A 231 3.96 -34.10 31.66
CA ILE A 231 3.47 -32.87 32.29
C ILE A 231 1.98 -33.02 32.61
N THR A 232 1.21 -33.63 31.71
CA THR A 232 -0.23 -33.82 31.89
C THR A 232 -0.63 -34.82 32.97
N THR A 233 0.30 -35.62 33.50
CA THR A 233 0.02 -36.46 34.68
C THR A 233 -0.08 -35.66 35.97
N LEU A 234 0.38 -34.40 35.99
CA LEU A 234 0.24 -33.51 37.14
C LEU A 234 -1.20 -32.94 37.20
N PRO A 235 -1.86 -32.93 38.37
CA PRO A 235 -3.30 -32.64 38.51
C PRO A 235 -3.71 -31.21 38.10
N ARG A 236 -2.77 -30.29 37.88
CA ARG A 236 -3.03 -28.90 37.44
C ARG A 236 -2.90 -28.70 35.93
N TYR A 237 -2.38 -29.68 35.19
CA TYR A 237 -1.94 -29.53 33.79
C TYR A 237 -2.76 -30.39 32.82
N GLU A 238 -4.08 -30.19 32.79
CA GLU A 238 -4.95 -30.87 31.82
C GLU A 238 -4.65 -30.43 30.38
N THR A 239 -4.68 -31.36 29.42
CA THR A 239 -4.39 -31.08 28.00
C THR A 239 -5.18 -29.90 27.42
N PRO A 240 -6.51 -29.76 27.63
CA PRO A 240 -7.26 -28.61 27.10
C PRO A 240 -6.75 -27.27 27.64
N LYS A 241 -6.44 -27.21 28.95
CA LYS A 241 -5.92 -25.99 29.60
C LYS A 241 -4.52 -25.65 29.10
N MET A 242 -3.67 -26.65 28.88
CA MET A 242 -2.32 -26.44 28.34
C MET A 242 -2.35 -25.98 26.87
N VAL A 243 -3.22 -26.57 26.04
CA VAL A 243 -3.42 -26.11 24.66
C VAL A 243 -3.92 -24.67 24.65
N GLN A 244 -4.90 -24.34 25.50
CA GLN A 244 -5.37 -22.96 25.65
C GLN A 244 -4.24 -22.02 26.08
N LEU A 245 -3.41 -22.42 27.05
CA LEU A 245 -2.24 -21.63 27.47
C LEU A 245 -1.26 -21.41 26.30
N LEU A 246 -0.93 -22.44 25.53
CA LEU A 246 -0.05 -22.30 24.35
C LEU A 246 -0.63 -21.34 23.32
N LEU A 247 -1.93 -21.43 23.05
CA LEU A 247 -2.60 -20.51 22.12
C LEU A 247 -2.58 -19.08 22.64
N VAL A 248 -2.80 -18.86 23.94
CA VAL A 248 -2.69 -17.54 24.56
C VAL A 248 -1.25 -17.01 24.47
N LEU A 249 -0.25 -17.83 24.81
CA LEU A 249 1.16 -17.43 24.70
C LEU A 249 1.56 -17.12 23.25
N PHE A 250 1.08 -17.91 22.29
CA PHE A 250 1.29 -17.66 20.87
C PHE A 250 0.65 -16.33 20.42
N LEU A 251 -0.60 -16.08 20.81
CA LEU A 251 -1.28 -14.81 20.49
C LEU A 251 -0.61 -13.61 21.15
N LEU A 252 -0.16 -13.75 22.41
CA LEU A 252 0.60 -12.71 23.12
C LEU A 252 1.92 -12.42 22.41
N TRP A 253 2.67 -13.46 22.03
CA TRP A 253 3.92 -13.34 21.27
C TRP A 253 3.70 -12.64 19.93
N MET A 254 2.68 -13.06 19.16
CA MET A 254 2.36 -12.43 17.87
C MET A 254 1.88 -10.99 18.02
N SER A 255 1.35 -10.61 19.19
CA SER A 255 0.92 -9.23 19.48
C SER A 255 2.07 -8.30 19.85
N VAL A 256 3.28 -8.82 20.10
CA VAL A 256 4.45 -7.99 20.46
C VAL A 256 4.80 -7.01 19.34
N SER A 257 4.67 -7.40 18.07
CA SER A 257 4.89 -6.51 16.92
C SER A 257 3.92 -5.33 16.91
N ASN A 258 2.64 -5.59 17.19
CA ASN A 258 1.59 -4.57 17.28
C ASN A 258 1.87 -3.61 18.43
N LEU A 259 2.24 -4.13 19.61
CA LEU A 259 2.59 -3.33 20.78
C LEU A 259 3.82 -2.46 20.53
N TYR A 260 4.84 -3.02 19.87
CA TYR A 260 6.03 -2.27 19.48
C TYR A 260 5.68 -1.11 18.53
N LEU A 261 4.89 -1.38 17.48
CA LEU A 261 4.45 -0.34 16.54
C LEU A 261 3.67 0.77 17.24
N TRP A 262 2.72 0.39 18.09
CA TRP A 262 1.93 1.36 18.85
C TRP A 262 2.81 2.20 19.80
N ALA A 263 3.72 1.56 20.53
CA ALA A 263 4.64 2.23 21.44
C ALA A 263 5.60 3.17 20.70
N ASP A 264 6.15 2.76 19.56
CA ASP A 264 7.07 3.59 18.78
C ASP A 264 6.36 4.81 18.16
N VAL A 265 5.16 4.62 17.59
CA VAL A 265 4.34 5.73 17.08
C VAL A 265 3.99 6.72 18.21
N THR A 266 3.62 6.20 19.38
CA THR A 266 3.30 7.02 20.56
C THR A 266 4.52 7.80 21.03
N ARG A 267 5.68 7.15 21.12
CA ARG A 267 6.94 7.78 21.49
C ARG A 267 7.34 8.88 20.49
N MET A 268 7.21 8.61 19.19
CA MET A 268 7.44 9.60 18.14
C MET A 268 6.53 10.82 18.31
N ALA A 269 5.24 10.61 18.53
CA ALA A 269 4.26 11.69 18.68
C ALA A 269 4.49 12.51 19.96
N VAL A 270 4.82 11.89 21.08
CA VAL A 270 4.94 12.59 22.37
C VAL A 270 6.28 13.30 22.50
N PHE A 271 7.39 12.63 22.18
CA PHE A 271 8.73 13.12 22.53
C PHE A 271 9.50 13.72 21.35
N VAL A 272 9.31 13.18 20.14
CA VAL A 272 10.10 13.61 18.97
C VAL A 272 9.38 14.70 18.20
N GLN A 273 8.06 14.61 18.10
CA GLN A 273 7.22 15.52 17.33
C GLN A 273 7.79 15.80 15.93
N PRO A 274 8.04 14.75 15.12
CA PRO A 274 8.77 14.90 13.88
C PRO A 274 7.96 15.67 12.85
N TYR A 275 8.62 16.56 12.10
CA TYR A 275 8.07 17.10 10.86
C TYR A 275 7.96 15.97 9.81
N PRO A 276 6.90 15.90 8.96
CA PRO A 276 5.80 16.86 8.80
C PRO A 276 4.58 16.59 9.67
N LEU A 277 4.63 15.65 10.63
CA LEU A 277 3.50 15.36 11.52
C LEU A 277 3.20 16.54 12.47
N PHE A 278 4.26 17.17 12.98
CA PHE A 278 4.18 18.39 13.78
C PHE A 278 4.78 19.53 12.97
N ARG A 279 3.97 20.55 12.68
CA ARG A 279 4.32 21.68 11.82
C ARG A 279 4.22 22.99 12.57
N LEU A 280 4.95 23.98 12.07
CA LEU A 280 4.94 25.32 12.62
C LEU A 280 3.62 26.02 12.26
N THR A 281 3.08 26.80 13.19
CA THR A 281 1.91 27.65 12.96
C THR A 281 2.17 28.65 11.82
N ASP A 282 3.38 29.19 11.75
CA ASP A 282 3.82 30.10 10.68
C ASP A 282 3.67 29.50 9.27
N GLU A 283 3.87 28.18 9.10
CA GLU A 283 3.64 27.53 7.80
C GLU A 283 2.14 27.45 7.49
N ALA A 284 1.32 27.15 8.49
CA ALA A 284 -0.13 27.05 8.34
C ALA A 284 -0.76 28.41 7.99
N ASP A 285 -0.33 29.47 8.66
CA ASP A 285 -0.82 30.84 8.41
C ASP A 285 -0.42 31.32 7.01
N ALA A 286 0.82 31.04 6.59
CA ALA A 286 1.30 31.39 5.26
C ALA A 286 0.56 30.62 4.15
N ALA A 287 0.29 29.33 4.33
CA ALA A 287 -0.49 28.54 3.39
C ALA A 287 -1.96 28.99 3.34
N ALA A 288 -2.55 29.34 4.48
CA ALA A 288 -3.89 29.92 4.54
C ALA A 288 -3.96 31.26 3.79
N TRP A 289 -2.95 32.11 3.97
CA TRP A 289 -2.83 33.36 3.23
C TRP A 289 -2.76 33.13 1.72
N LEU A 290 -1.92 32.19 1.25
CA LEU A 290 -1.85 31.82 -0.17
C LEU A 290 -3.22 31.39 -0.70
N ARG A 291 -3.94 30.53 0.03
CA ARG A 291 -5.26 30.05 -0.37
C ARG A 291 -6.26 31.18 -0.63
N THR A 292 -6.20 32.24 0.18
CA THR A 292 -7.16 33.34 0.12
C THR A 292 -6.75 34.43 -0.86
N ASN A 293 -5.45 34.67 -1.06
CA ASN A 293 -4.94 35.85 -1.77
C ASN A 293 -4.28 35.53 -3.12
N ALA A 294 -3.80 34.30 -3.33
CA ALA A 294 -3.15 33.91 -4.58
C ALA A 294 -4.14 33.18 -5.53
N PRO A 295 -4.09 33.44 -6.85
CA PRO A 295 -4.86 32.66 -7.82
C PRO A 295 -4.59 31.16 -7.72
N GLN A 296 -5.60 30.31 -7.96
CA GLN A 296 -5.40 28.85 -7.96
C GLN A 296 -4.44 28.36 -9.05
N SER A 297 -4.36 29.09 -10.16
CA SER A 297 -3.43 28.79 -11.25
C SER A 297 -1.98 29.15 -10.93
N ALA A 298 -1.75 29.92 -9.85
CA ALA A 298 -0.43 30.42 -9.53
C ALA A 298 0.53 29.28 -9.17
N ILE A 299 1.79 29.45 -9.58
CA ILE A 299 2.85 28.48 -9.39
C ILE A 299 3.80 28.97 -8.30
N VAL A 300 3.98 28.14 -7.27
CA VAL A 300 4.86 28.42 -6.14
C VAL A 300 6.13 27.59 -6.21
N LEU A 301 7.28 28.25 -6.10
CA LEU A 301 8.59 27.63 -5.90
C LEU A 301 8.88 27.53 -4.40
N GLY A 302 9.30 26.34 -3.95
CA GLY A 302 9.72 26.07 -2.58
C GLY A 302 10.38 24.70 -2.47
N ASP A 303 10.87 24.36 -1.28
CA ASP A 303 11.36 23.01 -0.97
C ASP A 303 10.30 21.93 -1.23
N LEU A 304 10.73 20.68 -1.43
CA LEU A 304 9.86 19.52 -1.59
C LEU A 304 8.74 19.43 -0.55
N GLN A 305 9.06 19.60 0.74
CA GLN A 305 8.05 19.45 1.78
C GLN A 305 7.18 20.69 1.95
N THR A 306 7.69 21.85 1.54
CA THR A 306 6.94 23.09 1.41
C THR A 306 5.90 22.93 0.29
N GLY A 307 6.33 22.49 -0.90
CA GLY A 307 5.44 22.25 -2.02
C GLY A 307 4.38 21.17 -1.74
N ASN A 308 4.75 20.07 -1.06
CA ASN A 308 3.77 19.09 -0.57
C ASN A 308 2.68 19.72 0.30
N TYR A 309 3.08 20.66 1.15
CA TYR A 309 2.15 21.31 2.07
C TYR A 309 1.25 22.32 1.36
N ILE A 310 1.81 23.15 0.48
CA ILE A 310 1.09 24.11 -0.35
C ILE A 310 0.04 23.39 -1.21
N ALA A 311 0.45 22.35 -1.94
CA ALA A 311 -0.46 21.57 -2.78
C ALA A 311 -1.63 20.97 -1.97
N ALA A 312 -1.37 20.50 -0.74
CA ALA A 312 -2.38 19.89 0.11
C ALA A 312 -3.29 20.89 0.86
N ARG A 313 -2.78 22.07 1.24
CA ARG A 313 -3.50 23.00 2.13
C ARG A 313 -4.02 24.25 1.44
N SER A 314 -3.25 24.80 0.51
CA SER A 314 -3.58 26.04 -0.17
C SER A 314 -4.08 25.83 -1.60
N GLY A 315 -3.69 24.72 -2.24
CA GLY A 315 -4.22 24.26 -3.52
C GLY A 315 -3.56 24.89 -4.74
N GLN A 316 -2.52 25.70 -4.56
CA GLN A 316 -1.70 26.22 -5.66
C GLN A 316 -0.86 25.12 -6.31
N ARG A 317 -0.48 25.36 -7.57
CA ARG A 317 0.49 24.53 -8.28
C ARG A 317 1.87 24.76 -7.69
N VAL A 318 2.68 23.71 -7.64
CA VAL A 318 4.03 23.76 -7.08
C VAL A 318 5.03 23.21 -8.09
N ILE A 319 6.21 23.82 -8.14
CA ILE A 319 7.31 23.32 -8.97
C ILE A 319 7.77 21.94 -8.49
N LEU A 320 7.95 21.81 -7.18
CA LEU A 320 8.47 20.60 -6.55
C LEU A 320 7.55 20.17 -5.42
N GLY A 321 6.97 18.99 -5.54
CA GLY A 321 6.17 18.35 -4.50
C GLY A 321 6.58 16.89 -4.34
N HIS A 322 5.61 16.00 -4.22
CA HIS A 322 5.86 14.60 -3.91
C HIS A 322 6.63 13.96 -5.06
N TRP A 323 7.64 13.14 -4.72
CA TRP A 323 8.56 12.56 -5.70
C TRP A 323 7.87 11.79 -6.82
N ALA A 324 6.79 11.08 -6.49
CA ALA A 324 6.02 10.33 -7.48
C ALA A 324 5.13 11.25 -8.33
N GLU A 325 4.60 12.35 -7.77
CA GLU A 325 3.58 13.19 -8.42
C GLU A 325 4.18 14.35 -9.23
N THR A 326 5.42 14.71 -8.95
CA THR A 326 6.12 15.79 -9.66
C THR A 326 6.78 15.22 -10.91
N VAL A 327 6.22 15.48 -12.09
CA VAL A 327 6.87 15.10 -13.36
C VAL A 327 8.25 15.77 -13.47
N ASP A 328 9.24 15.02 -13.95
CA ASP A 328 10.66 15.42 -14.02
C ASP A 328 11.25 15.76 -12.64
N TYR A 329 10.91 14.95 -11.64
CA TYR A 329 11.24 15.19 -10.24
C TYR A 329 12.72 15.49 -9.99
N GLU A 330 13.64 14.71 -10.57
CA GLU A 330 15.08 14.89 -10.36
C GLU A 330 15.59 16.22 -10.94
N ILE A 331 15.10 16.58 -12.13
CA ILE A 331 15.44 17.86 -12.79
C ILE A 331 14.93 19.02 -11.95
N LYS A 332 13.66 18.99 -11.51
CA LYS A 332 13.07 20.05 -10.70
C LYS A 332 13.68 20.15 -9.30
N THR A 333 14.10 19.03 -8.72
CA THR A 333 14.87 19.02 -7.47
C THR A 333 16.21 19.74 -7.64
N THR A 334 16.90 19.49 -8.76
CA THR A 334 18.15 20.18 -9.09
C THR A 334 17.93 21.67 -9.29
N ILE A 335 16.87 22.06 -10.00
CA ILE A 335 16.50 23.47 -10.22
C ILE A 335 16.22 24.18 -8.90
N VAL A 336 15.39 23.61 -8.02
CA VAL A 336 15.08 24.21 -6.72
C VAL A 336 16.33 24.34 -5.85
N THR A 337 17.18 23.31 -5.85
CA THR A 337 18.44 23.33 -5.10
C THR A 337 19.37 24.43 -5.60
N GLN A 338 19.56 24.51 -6.91
CA GLN A 338 20.39 25.53 -7.55
C GLN A 338 19.80 26.93 -7.38
N PHE A 339 18.47 27.09 -7.38
CA PHE A 339 17.81 28.37 -7.18
C PHE A 339 18.16 28.99 -5.82
N PHE A 340 18.21 28.19 -4.76
CA PHE A 340 18.57 28.68 -3.41
C PHE A 340 20.07 28.64 -3.10
N ALA A 341 20.90 28.05 -3.96
CA ALA A 341 22.36 28.05 -3.81
C ALA A 341 22.93 29.49 -3.90
N ALA A 342 24.01 29.77 -3.17
CA ALA A 342 24.56 31.12 -3.03
C ALA A 342 25.28 31.62 -4.30
N ASP A 343 25.95 30.71 -5.01
CA ASP A 343 26.80 30.92 -6.18
C ASP A 343 26.03 31.01 -7.50
N THR A 344 24.73 30.71 -7.49
CA THR A 344 23.88 30.83 -8.68
C THR A 344 23.72 32.30 -9.09
N SER A 345 23.76 32.59 -10.39
CA SER A 345 23.58 33.94 -10.91
C SER A 345 22.11 34.36 -10.92
N ASN A 346 21.85 35.66 -10.76
CA ASN A 346 20.50 36.22 -10.87
C ASN A 346 19.91 36.04 -12.29
N THR A 347 20.76 36.07 -13.32
CA THR A 347 20.34 35.80 -14.71
C THR A 347 19.78 34.38 -14.87
N TRP A 348 20.42 33.39 -14.25
CA TRP A 348 19.93 32.02 -14.27
C TRP A 348 18.63 31.89 -13.48
N ARG A 349 18.53 32.49 -12.28
CA ARG A 349 17.30 32.47 -11.47
C ARG A 349 16.11 33.06 -12.22
N LEU A 350 16.28 34.25 -12.81
CA LEU A 350 15.26 34.90 -13.63
C LEU A 350 14.81 34.02 -14.81
N ASN A 351 15.76 33.38 -15.49
CA ASN A 351 15.43 32.46 -16.58
C ASN A 351 14.57 31.28 -16.09
N GLN A 352 14.87 30.70 -14.92
CA GLN A 352 14.03 29.64 -14.36
C GLN A 352 12.65 30.12 -13.92
N LEU A 353 12.56 31.30 -13.29
CA LEU A 353 11.28 31.92 -12.93
C LEU A 353 10.39 32.10 -14.16
N ASN A 354 10.96 32.58 -15.26
CA ASN A 354 10.23 32.79 -16.52
C ASN A 354 9.89 31.48 -17.24
N THR A 355 10.84 30.54 -17.32
CA THR A 355 10.66 29.25 -18.00
C THR A 355 9.52 28.43 -17.39
N TYR A 356 9.43 28.41 -16.06
CA TYR A 356 8.39 27.67 -15.34
C TYR A 356 7.18 28.53 -14.95
N GLN A 357 7.15 29.80 -15.36
CA GLN A 357 6.08 30.76 -15.04
C GLN A 357 5.78 30.81 -13.54
N ILE A 358 6.84 30.92 -12.73
CA ILE A 358 6.72 30.96 -11.27
C ILE A 358 6.19 32.33 -10.86
N ASP A 359 5.07 32.34 -10.13
CA ASP A 359 4.45 33.57 -9.63
C ASP A 359 4.95 33.93 -8.23
N TYR A 360 5.22 32.91 -7.41
CA TYR A 360 5.59 33.09 -6.01
C TYR A 360 6.80 32.25 -5.60
N VAL A 361 7.65 32.82 -4.77
CA VAL A 361 8.74 32.12 -4.08
C VAL A 361 8.43 32.07 -2.59
N TRP A 362 8.31 30.86 -2.06
CA TRP A 362 8.22 30.63 -0.63
C TRP A 362 9.62 30.62 -0.02
N TYR A 363 9.83 31.37 1.06
CA TYR A 363 11.11 31.42 1.76
C TYR A 363 10.91 31.21 3.26
N GLY A 364 11.27 30.02 3.74
CA GLY A 364 11.17 29.64 5.14
C GLY A 364 12.42 28.91 5.66
N PRO A 365 12.33 28.28 6.85
CA PRO A 365 13.45 27.55 7.45
C PRO A 365 14.01 26.42 6.59
N ARG A 366 13.24 25.87 5.65
CA ARG A 366 13.68 24.78 4.77
C ARG A 366 14.48 25.31 3.60
N GLU A 367 13.98 26.36 2.95
CA GLU A 367 14.67 27.02 1.84
C GLU A 367 16.00 27.63 2.31
N LYS A 368 16.03 28.21 3.52
CA LYS A 368 17.26 28.67 4.19
C LYS A 368 18.29 27.56 4.43
N LYS A 369 17.86 26.29 4.53
CA LYS A 369 18.78 25.14 4.69
C LYS A 369 19.32 24.64 3.35
N ILE A 370 18.65 24.94 2.23
CA ILE A 370 19.10 24.55 0.90
C ILE A 370 20.33 25.36 0.51
N GLY A 371 20.32 26.67 0.75
CA GLY A 371 21.46 27.53 0.49
C GLY A 371 21.31 28.94 1.06
N ALA A 372 22.34 29.77 0.85
CA ALA A 372 22.44 31.11 1.43
C ALA A 372 21.91 32.23 0.50
N PHE A 373 21.18 31.89 -0.56
CA PHE A 373 20.48 32.91 -1.35
C PHE A 373 19.43 33.62 -0.48
N ASP A 374 19.51 34.95 -0.43
CA ASP A 374 18.53 35.78 0.26
C ASP A 374 17.63 36.51 -0.75
N PRO A 375 16.36 36.08 -0.90
CA PRO A 375 15.41 36.71 -1.81
C PRO A 375 15.18 38.19 -1.56
N ALA A 376 15.42 38.69 -0.34
CA ALA A 376 15.26 40.12 -0.03
C ALA A 376 16.22 41.04 -0.80
N ASN A 377 17.35 40.50 -1.26
CA ASN A 377 18.34 41.25 -2.04
C ASN A 377 18.10 41.17 -3.56
N ALA A 378 17.06 40.46 -4.00
CA ALA A 378 16.73 40.28 -5.41
C ALA A 378 15.65 41.26 -5.86
N ASN A 379 16.00 42.20 -6.74
CA ASN A 379 15.08 43.24 -7.22
C ASN A 379 13.85 42.70 -7.99
N TYR A 380 13.90 41.45 -8.45
CA TYR A 380 12.81 40.77 -9.15
C TYR A 380 11.88 39.98 -8.22
N LEU A 381 12.07 40.07 -6.90
CA LEU A 381 11.24 39.42 -5.88
C LEU A 381 10.71 40.47 -4.90
N MET A 382 9.40 40.68 -4.88
CA MET A 382 8.75 41.62 -3.98
C MET A 382 8.08 40.87 -2.83
N PRO A 383 8.41 41.13 -1.55
CA PRO A 383 7.71 40.50 -0.44
C PRO A 383 6.24 40.96 -0.39
N ILE A 384 5.31 40.02 -0.40
CA ILE A 384 3.85 40.29 -0.36
C ILE A 384 3.19 39.76 0.92
N TYR A 385 3.87 38.85 1.61
CA TYR A 385 3.45 38.31 2.89
C TYR A 385 4.69 37.98 3.71
N ALA A 386 4.65 38.30 4.99
CA ALA A 386 5.66 37.89 5.95
C ALA A 386 5.00 37.59 7.29
N ASN A 387 5.45 36.51 7.93
CA ASN A 387 5.20 36.24 9.33
C ASN A 387 6.53 35.89 10.02
N GLY A 388 6.48 35.39 11.26
CA GLY A 388 7.67 35.17 12.08
C GLY A 388 8.80 34.40 11.38
N ARG A 389 8.48 33.40 10.55
CA ARG A 389 9.49 32.53 9.93
C ARG A 389 9.38 32.39 8.42
N ILE A 390 8.24 32.75 7.83
CA ILE A 390 7.94 32.56 6.42
C ILE A 390 7.78 33.93 5.75
N THR A 391 8.40 34.09 4.59
CA THR A 391 8.15 35.21 3.69
C THR A 391 7.78 34.65 2.32
N ILE A 392 6.71 35.19 1.72
CA ILE A 392 6.31 34.87 0.35
C ILE A 392 6.63 36.08 -0.51
N TYR A 393 7.34 35.83 -1.59
CA TYR A 393 7.73 36.85 -2.56
C TYR A 393 6.94 36.65 -3.86
N ALA A 394 6.35 37.73 -4.39
CA ALA A 394 5.84 37.77 -5.76
C ALA A 394 7.00 38.01 -6.73
N VAL A 395 7.03 37.23 -7.80
CA VAL A 395 7.93 37.46 -8.93
C VAL A 395 7.46 38.70 -9.69
N GLN A 396 8.36 39.66 -9.89
CA GLN A 396 8.09 40.85 -10.68
C GLN A 396 8.41 40.59 -12.16
N PRO A 397 7.61 41.14 -13.08
CA PRO A 397 7.83 41.00 -14.53
C PRO A 397 9.11 41.67 -15.04
#